data_AF-A0A502GCE1-F1
#
_entry.id   AF-A0A502GCE1-F1
#
_cell.length_a   1.000
_cell.length_b   1.000
_cell.length_c   1.000
_cell.angle_alpha   90.00
_cell.angle_beta   90.00
_cell.angle_gamma   90.00
#
_symmetry.space_group_name_H-M   'P 1'
#
loop_
_entity.id
_entity.type
_entity.pdbx_description
1 polymer ?
#
loop_
_entity_poly.entity_id
_entity_poly.type
_entity_poly.pdbx_seq_one_letter_code
_entity_poly.pdbx_strand_id
1 'polypeptide(L)'
;MSSIRRALSTAGLALGASLSLLACAEPGSAPRPVASAGAAPVATGGKLAAGRTALAAGDAIRAESLLNDALREGSKDAITLSLLGVSLDMQGKQAQAQARYREALALDPAHAGARNNLALSLALSGRGSDAVVILEPLAGGTGAGGRARHNLAVAYAASGDATRAAGLLAPELGGGATAAADAWRAALAGS
;
A
#
# COMPACT_ATOMS: atom_id res chain seq x y z
N MET A 1 -1.52 -17.09 20.54
CA MET A 1 -1.29 -16.71 19.12
C MET A 1 -2.57 -16.33 18.35
N SER A 2 -3.79 -16.63 18.85
CA SER A 2 -5.08 -16.30 18.20
C SER A 2 -5.59 -14.87 18.48
N SER A 3 -5.18 -14.26 19.58
CA SER A 3 -5.68 -12.95 20.05
C SER A 3 -5.10 -11.76 19.26
N ILE A 4 -3.83 -11.85 18.85
CA ILE A 4 -3.13 -10.79 18.07
C ILE A 4 -3.74 -10.62 16.68
N ARG A 5 -4.10 -11.73 16.01
CA ARG A 5 -4.82 -11.68 14.71
C ARG A 5 -6.20 -11.04 14.84
N ARG A 6 -6.92 -11.28 15.93
CA ARG A 6 -8.23 -10.66 16.18
C ARG A 6 -8.12 -9.16 16.49
N ALA A 7 -7.13 -8.75 17.27
CA ALA A 7 -6.88 -7.34 17.57
C ALA A 7 -6.46 -6.55 16.32
N LEU A 8 -5.67 -7.15 15.42
CA LEU A 8 -5.33 -6.56 14.11
C LEU A 8 -6.52 -6.52 13.15
N SER A 9 -7.49 -7.43 13.25
CA SER A 9 -8.74 -7.36 12.46
C SER A 9 -9.69 -6.26 12.94
N THR A 10 -9.84 -6.04 14.24
CA THR A 10 -10.71 -4.98 14.77
C THR A 10 -10.07 -3.60 14.69
N ALA A 11 -8.76 -3.49 14.94
CA ALA A 11 -8.01 -2.25 14.70
C ALA A 11 -7.82 -1.96 13.20
N GLY A 12 -7.68 -3.01 12.37
CA GLY A 12 -7.61 -2.88 10.91
C GLY A 12 -8.91 -2.41 10.26
N LEU A 13 -10.06 -2.63 10.90
CA LEU A 13 -11.35 -2.09 10.46
C LEU A 13 -11.54 -0.61 10.86
N ALA A 14 -10.93 -0.16 11.95
CA ALA A 14 -10.93 1.26 12.34
C ALA A 14 -9.84 2.09 11.64
N LEU A 15 -8.74 1.45 11.19
CA LEU A 15 -7.66 2.07 10.43
C LEU A 15 -7.80 1.88 8.90
N GLY A 16 -8.82 1.14 8.45
CA GLY A 16 -9.06 0.78 7.05
C GLY A 16 -10.00 1.70 6.26
N ALA A 17 -10.50 2.79 6.86
CA ALA A 17 -11.41 3.72 6.18
C ALA A 17 -10.67 4.98 5.70
N SER A 18 -9.77 4.83 4.73
CA SER A 18 -9.32 5.92 3.86
C SER A 18 -8.85 5.38 2.51
N LEU A 19 -9.66 4.53 1.88
CA LEU A 19 -9.56 4.27 0.45
C LEU A 19 -10.32 5.37 -0.31
N SER A 20 -9.85 6.62 -0.20
CA SER A 20 -10.24 7.66 -1.15
C SER A 20 -9.35 7.53 -2.38
N LEU A 21 -9.72 6.59 -3.26
CA LEU A 21 -9.28 6.60 -4.65
C LEU A 21 -10.01 7.75 -5.36
N LEU A 22 -9.20 8.66 -5.95
CA LEU A 22 -9.55 9.66 -6.97
C LEU A 22 -10.00 11.06 -6.47
N ALA A 23 -9.05 12.01 -6.42
CA ALA A 23 -9.25 13.39 -6.89
C ALA A 23 -7.94 14.20 -6.83
N CYS A 24 -7.17 14.19 -7.92
CA CYS A 24 -6.41 15.37 -8.34
C CYS A 24 -7.10 15.86 -9.62
N ALA A 25 -7.91 16.92 -9.53
CA ALA A 25 -8.31 17.76 -10.65
C ALA A 25 -9.08 18.98 -10.10
N GLU A 26 -8.45 20.15 -10.13
CA GLU A 26 -9.12 21.42 -9.87
C GLU A 26 -10.09 21.78 -11.02
N PRO A 27 -11.19 22.51 -10.74
CA PRO A 27 -12.09 23.00 -11.78
C PRO A 27 -11.56 24.32 -12.34
N GLY A 28 -10.91 24.30 -13.50
CA GLY A 28 -10.47 25.52 -14.15
C GLY A 28 -10.15 25.32 -15.63
N SER A 29 -10.98 25.93 -16.49
CA SER A 29 -10.79 26.14 -17.94
C SER A 29 -10.84 24.91 -18.86
N ALA A 30 -12.05 24.63 -19.36
CA ALA A 30 -12.26 23.77 -20.52
C ALA A 30 -11.85 24.48 -21.83
N PRO A 31 -11.06 23.85 -22.73
CA PRO A 31 -11.04 24.22 -24.13
C PRO A 31 -12.19 23.52 -24.88
N ARG A 32 -12.84 24.25 -25.79
CA ARG A 32 -13.92 23.76 -26.66
C ARG A 32 -13.42 22.65 -27.61
N PRO A 33 -14.27 21.67 -27.97
CA PRO A 33 -13.90 20.63 -28.92
C PRO A 33 -13.94 21.20 -30.34
N VAL A 34 -12.80 21.21 -31.03
CA VAL A 34 -12.77 21.23 -32.49
C VAL A 34 -12.70 19.79 -32.97
N ALA A 35 -13.72 19.38 -33.72
CA ALA A 35 -13.78 18.08 -34.36
C ALA A 35 -12.74 18.01 -35.48
N SER A 36 -11.96 16.94 -35.52
CA SER A 36 -11.42 16.41 -36.78
C SER A 36 -11.16 14.91 -36.67
N ALA A 37 -11.97 14.18 -37.43
CA ALA A 37 -11.62 13.05 -38.28
C ALA A 37 -10.66 11.96 -37.77
N GLY A 38 -11.21 10.72 -37.72
CA GLY A 38 -10.55 9.58 -38.35
C GLY A 38 -9.37 8.98 -37.63
N ALA A 39 -9.60 8.40 -36.45
CA ALA A 39 -8.75 7.33 -35.94
C ALA A 39 -9.68 6.23 -35.42
N ALA A 40 -9.47 5.00 -35.91
CA ALA A 40 -10.06 3.79 -35.35
C ALA A 40 -9.88 3.77 -33.81
N PRO A 41 -10.76 3.12 -33.04
CA PRO A 41 -10.59 3.04 -31.61
C PRO A 41 -9.27 2.33 -31.31
N VAL A 42 -8.26 3.08 -30.86
CA VAL A 42 -7.12 2.48 -30.16
C VAL A 42 -7.76 1.72 -29.00
N ALA A 43 -7.58 0.40 -28.95
CA ALA A 43 -8.08 -0.46 -27.90
C ALA A 43 -7.47 -0.03 -26.55
N THR A 44 -8.08 0.98 -25.95
CA THR A 44 -7.55 1.70 -24.79
C THR A 44 -8.01 0.96 -23.55
N GLY A 45 -7.28 -0.11 -23.22
CA GLY A 45 -7.53 -0.93 -22.04
C GLY A 45 -6.58 -2.13 -21.96
N GLY A 46 -5.26 -1.90 -22.11
CA GLY A 46 -4.26 -2.98 -22.02
C GLY A 46 -4.35 -3.79 -20.73
N LYS A 47 -3.83 -5.02 -20.73
CA LYS A 47 -3.96 -5.95 -19.58
C LYS A 47 -3.44 -5.38 -18.26
N LEU A 48 -2.43 -4.52 -18.30
CA LEU A 48 -1.97 -3.73 -17.15
C LEU A 48 -3.08 -2.84 -16.57
N ALA A 49 -3.78 -2.08 -17.44
CA ALA A 49 -4.89 -1.23 -17.03
C ALA A 49 -6.05 -2.07 -16.46
N ALA A 50 -6.37 -3.19 -17.09
CA ALA A 50 -7.37 -4.13 -16.59
C ALA A 50 -6.97 -4.72 -15.22
N GLY A 51 -5.71 -5.10 -15.03
CA GLY A 51 -5.17 -5.57 -13.76
C GLY A 51 -5.26 -4.50 -12.66
N ARG A 52 -4.98 -3.24 -13.00
CA ARG A 52 -5.15 -2.10 -12.09
C ARG A 52 -6.61 -1.88 -11.69
N THR A 53 -7.54 -2.02 -12.63
CA THR A 53 -8.99 -1.95 -12.35
C THR A 53 -9.43 -3.10 -11.45
N ALA A 54 -8.93 -4.32 -11.68
CA ALA A 54 -9.21 -5.47 -10.82
C ALA A 54 -8.72 -5.26 -9.38
N LEU A 55 -7.53 -4.68 -9.21
CA LEU A 55 -7.02 -4.28 -7.88
C LEU A 55 -7.93 -3.26 -7.19
N ALA A 56 -8.36 -2.22 -7.92
CA ALA A 56 -9.28 -1.21 -7.39
C ALA A 56 -10.64 -1.82 -6.99
N ALA A 57 -11.07 -2.89 -7.67
CA ALA A 57 -12.28 -3.64 -7.36
C ALA A 57 -12.11 -4.67 -6.22
N GLY A 58 -10.91 -4.85 -5.66
CA GLY A 58 -10.63 -5.87 -4.64
C GLY A 58 -10.41 -7.28 -5.20
N ASP A 59 -10.52 -7.47 -6.52
CA ASP A 59 -10.39 -8.78 -7.18
C ASP A 59 -8.91 -9.12 -7.41
N ALA A 60 -8.26 -9.51 -6.33
CA ALA A 60 -6.83 -9.81 -6.30
C ALA A 60 -6.44 -11.01 -7.19
N ILE A 61 -7.33 -11.99 -7.33
CA ILE A 61 -7.08 -13.18 -8.15
C ILE A 61 -7.08 -12.82 -9.64
N ARG A 62 -8.09 -12.06 -10.07
CA ARG A 62 -8.14 -11.57 -11.45
C ARG A 62 -7.00 -10.60 -11.75
N ALA A 63 -6.65 -9.73 -10.80
CA ALA A 63 -5.52 -8.84 -10.93
C ALA A 63 -4.21 -9.60 -11.16
N GLU A 64 -3.91 -10.63 -10.35
CA GLU A 64 -2.72 -11.46 -10.51
C GLU A 64 -2.65 -12.07 -11.92
N SER A 65 -3.77 -12.63 -12.41
CA SER A 65 -3.85 -13.21 -13.75
C SER A 65 -3.55 -12.18 -14.85
N LEU A 66 -4.24 -11.03 -14.83
CA LEU A 66 -4.09 -9.96 -15.83
C LEU A 66 -2.68 -9.36 -15.83
N LEU A 67 -2.07 -9.19 -14.65
CA LEU A 67 -0.74 -8.63 -14.52
C LEU A 67 0.35 -9.62 -14.96
N ASN A 68 0.18 -10.92 -14.71
CA ASN A 68 1.07 -11.94 -15.27
C ASN A 68 1.01 -11.98 -16.80
N ASP A 69 -0.18 -11.84 -17.38
CA ASP A 69 -0.32 -11.74 -18.83
C ASP A 69 0.33 -10.47 -19.38
N ALA A 70 0.17 -9.32 -18.70
CA ALA A 70 0.84 -8.08 -19.09
C ALA A 70 2.37 -8.23 -19.09
N LEU A 71 2.94 -8.96 -18.12
CA LEU A 71 4.37 -9.30 -18.08
C LEU A 71 4.79 -10.17 -19.26
N ARG A 72 3.98 -11.17 -19.64
CA ARG A 72 4.24 -12.04 -20.81
C ARG A 72 4.22 -11.26 -22.12
N GLU A 73 3.39 -10.23 -22.21
CA GLU A 73 3.24 -9.35 -23.37
C GLU A 73 4.28 -8.22 -23.42
N GLY A 74 5.22 -8.19 -22.47
CA GLY A 74 6.36 -7.28 -22.49
C GLY A 74 6.26 -6.08 -21.56
N SER A 75 5.22 -5.96 -20.73
CA SER A 75 5.10 -4.90 -19.71
C SER A 75 5.99 -5.19 -18.49
N LYS A 76 7.26 -5.53 -18.71
CA LYS A 76 8.24 -5.86 -17.65
C LYS A 76 8.85 -4.57 -17.07
N ASP A 77 8.01 -3.74 -16.49
CA ASP A 77 8.39 -2.50 -15.81
C ASP A 77 8.15 -2.60 -14.29
N ALA A 78 8.73 -1.65 -13.55
CA ALA A 78 8.61 -1.60 -12.10
C ALA A 78 7.15 -1.45 -11.63
N ILE A 79 6.31 -0.77 -12.40
CA ILE A 79 4.90 -0.53 -12.07
C ILE A 79 4.11 -1.83 -12.08
N THR A 80 4.24 -2.62 -13.15
CA THR A 80 3.54 -3.89 -13.34
C THR A 80 3.97 -4.90 -12.27
N LEU A 81 5.27 -4.99 -11.99
CA LEU A 81 5.80 -5.83 -10.91
C LEU A 81 5.30 -5.39 -9.53
N SER A 82 5.24 -4.08 -9.28
CA SER A 82 4.68 -3.54 -8.03
C SER A 82 3.20 -3.87 -7.89
N LEU A 83 2.39 -3.74 -8.94
CA LEU A 83 0.96 -4.07 -8.90
C LEU A 83 0.74 -5.57 -8.70
N LEU A 84 1.59 -6.41 -9.31
CA LEU A 84 1.55 -7.86 -9.09
C LEU A 84 1.86 -8.18 -7.62
N GLY A 85 2.85 -7.51 -7.03
CA GLY A 85 3.11 -7.59 -5.59
C GLY A 85 1.88 -7.25 -4.75
N VAL A 86 1.16 -6.17 -5.08
CA VAL A 86 -0.06 -5.78 -4.35
C VAL A 86 -1.13 -6.86 -4.44
N SER A 87 -1.36 -7.43 -5.62
CA SER A 87 -2.34 -8.53 -5.77
C SER A 87 -2.00 -9.76 -4.92
N LEU A 88 -0.71 -10.06 -4.75
CA LEU A 88 -0.24 -11.18 -3.95
C LEU A 88 -0.40 -10.91 -2.45
N ASP A 89 -0.11 -9.70 -1.98
CA ASP A 89 -0.34 -9.31 -0.57
C ASP A 89 -1.82 -9.38 -0.19
N MET A 90 -2.72 -8.94 -1.08
CA MET A 90 -4.17 -9.02 -0.85
C MET A 90 -4.66 -10.47 -0.71
N GLN A 91 -3.93 -11.43 -1.26
CA GLN A 91 -4.20 -12.86 -1.11
C GLN A 91 -3.48 -13.50 0.09
N GLY A 92 -2.72 -12.72 0.86
CA GLY A 92 -1.90 -13.25 1.95
C GLY A 92 -0.67 -14.03 1.48
N LYS A 93 -0.23 -13.83 0.24
CA LYS A 93 0.98 -14.46 -0.33
C LYS A 93 2.21 -13.54 -0.14
N GLN A 94 2.51 -13.15 1.10
CA GLN A 94 3.48 -12.07 1.37
C GLN A 94 4.89 -12.40 0.84
N ALA A 95 5.36 -13.64 0.94
CA ALA A 95 6.68 -14.01 0.44
C ALA A 95 6.83 -13.77 -1.08
N GLN A 96 5.79 -14.10 -1.86
CA GLN A 96 5.76 -13.88 -3.31
C GLN A 96 5.64 -12.39 -3.63
N ALA A 97 4.80 -11.65 -2.88
CA ALA A 97 4.66 -10.21 -3.02
C ALA A 97 6.01 -9.49 -2.82
N GLN A 98 6.73 -9.82 -1.74
CA GLN A 98 8.03 -9.25 -1.43
C GLN A 98 9.07 -9.52 -2.53
N ALA A 99 9.04 -10.69 -3.16
CA ALA A 99 9.91 -10.96 -4.31
C ALA A 99 9.61 -10.00 -5.47
N ARG A 100 8.32 -9.82 -5.82
CA ARG A 100 7.91 -8.90 -6.89
C ARG A 100 8.25 -7.44 -6.60
N TYR A 101 8.12 -6.98 -5.35
CA TYR A 101 8.55 -5.62 -5.00
C TYR A 101 10.06 -5.44 -5.09
N ARG A 102 10.86 -6.44 -4.70
CA ARG A 102 12.32 -6.37 -4.85
C ARG A 102 12.72 -6.34 -6.32
N GLU A 103 12.05 -7.12 -7.18
CA GLU A 103 12.24 -7.05 -8.63
C GLU A 103 11.87 -5.66 -9.17
N ALA A 104 10.75 -5.07 -8.73
CA ALA A 104 10.37 -3.71 -9.11
C ALA A 104 11.43 -2.68 -8.70
N LEU A 105 11.95 -2.78 -7.48
CA LEU A 105 12.99 -1.89 -6.95
C LEU A 105 14.37 -2.11 -7.60
N ALA A 106 14.63 -3.29 -8.15
CA ALA A 106 15.82 -3.54 -8.95
C ALA A 106 15.75 -2.84 -10.31
N LEU A 107 14.54 -2.69 -10.89
CA LEU A 107 14.32 -1.93 -12.12
C LEU A 107 14.27 -0.42 -11.89
N ASP A 108 13.59 0.01 -10.82
CA ASP A 108 13.48 1.41 -10.42
C ASP A 108 13.74 1.56 -8.92
N PRO A 109 14.99 1.84 -8.52
CA PRO A 109 15.33 2.11 -7.13
C PRO A 109 14.62 3.34 -6.55
N ALA A 110 14.12 4.27 -7.37
CA ALA A 110 13.40 5.45 -6.89
C ALA A 110 11.90 5.19 -6.67
N HIS A 111 11.40 3.99 -6.98
CA HIS A 111 9.97 3.68 -6.91
C HIS A 111 9.44 3.67 -5.46
N ALA A 112 9.01 4.84 -4.96
CA ALA A 112 8.53 5.02 -3.60
C ALA A 112 7.35 4.09 -3.24
N GLY A 113 6.42 3.86 -4.18
CA GLY A 113 5.29 2.95 -4.00
C GLY A 113 5.70 1.50 -3.68
N ALA A 114 6.57 0.91 -4.51
CA ALA A 114 7.08 -0.44 -4.31
C ALA A 114 7.88 -0.57 -2.99
N ARG A 115 8.69 0.44 -2.65
CA ARG A 115 9.43 0.47 -1.38
C ARG A 115 8.50 0.49 -0.16
N ASN A 116 7.47 1.33 -0.21
CA ASN A 116 6.46 1.44 0.85
C ASN A 116 5.65 0.13 0.99
N ASN A 117 5.27 -0.50 -0.11
CA ASN A 117 4.50 -1.74 -0.09
C ASN A 117 5.35 -2.94 0.37
N LEU A 118 6.63 -2.99 -0.01
CA LEU A 118 7.57 -3.98 0.53
C LEU A 118 7.66 -3.90 2.05
N ALA A 119 7.79 -2.69 2.59
CA ALA A 119 7.86 -2.49 4.03
C ALA A 119 6.55 -2.89 4.74
N LEU A 120 5.39 -2.52 4.17
CA LEU A 120 4.11 -2.96 4.73
C LEU A 120 3.97 -4.49 4.70
N SER A 121 4.34 -5.14 3.60
CA SER A 121 4.31 -6.61 3.48
C SER A 121 5.25 -7.28 4.51
N LEU A 122 6.42 -6.70 4.76
CA LEU A 122 7.34 -7.15 5.82
C LEU A 122 6.68 -7.04 7.20
N ALA A 123 6.10 -5.89 7.53
CA ALA A 123 5.42 -5.69 8.81
C ALA A 123 4.27 -6.68 9.02
N LEU A 124 3.41 -6.86 8.02
CA LEU A 124 2.28 -7.82 8.07
C LEU A 124 2.73 -9.28 8.17
N SER A 125 3.93 -9.60 7.70
CA SER A 125 4.55 -10.93 7.83
C SER A 125 5.34 -11.14 9.13
N GLY A 126 5.25 -10.20 10.08
CA GLY A 126 5.94 -10.27 11.38
C GLY A 126 7.38 -9.76 11.38
N ARG A 127 7.85 -9.21 10.26
CA ARG A 127 9.19 -8.61 10.10
C ARG A 127 9.13 -7.09 10.31
N GLY A 128 8.54 -6.67 11.43
CA GLY A 128 8.33 -5.26 11.76
C GLY A 128 9.63 -4.45 11.79
N SER A 129 10.70 -4.99 12.38
CA SER A 129 11.99 -4.29 12.48
C SER A 129 12.60 -4.00 11.10
N ASP A 130 12.49 -4.94 10.15
CA ASP A 130 12.97 -4.72 8.78
C ASP A 130 12.14 -3.66 8.04
N ALA A 131 10.83 -3.61 8.31
CA ALA A 131 9.95 -2.61 7.76
C ALA A 131 10.28 -1.20 8.28
N VAL A 132 10.60 -1.06 9.57
CA VAL A 132 11.01 0.22 10.18
C VAL A 132 12.24 0.79 9.48
N VAL A 133 13.28 -0.02 9.24
CA VAL A 133 14.50 0.39 8.54
C VAL A 133 14.20 0.99 7.16
N ILE A 134 13.20 0.44 6.45
CA ILE A 134 12.81 0.93 5.12
C ILE A 134 11.96 2.21 5.21
N LEU A 135 11.09 2.31 6.21
CA LEU A 135 10.07 3.36 6.30
C LEU A 135 10.52 4.63 7.02
N GLU A 136 11.45 4.56 7.97
CA GLU A 136 12.00 5.74 8.66
C GLU A 136 12.50 6.83 7.68
N PRO A 137 13.38 6.54 6.71
CA PRO A 137 13.86 7.56 5.78
C PRO A 137 12.75 8.06 4.85
N LEU A 138 11.76 7.23 4.52
CA LEU A 138 10.62 7.61 3.68
C LEU A 138 9.63 8.53 4.39
N ALA A 139 9.43 8.32 5.69
CA ALA A 139 8.52 9.12 6.52
C ALA A 139 9.03 10.56 6.72
N GLY A 140 10.36 10.77 6.69
CA GLY A 140 11.00 12.09 6.82
C GLY A 140 11.09 12.92 5.53
N GLY A 141 10.77 12.36 4.36
CA GLY A 141 10.83 13.05 3.07
C GLY A 141 9.58 13.89 2.73
N THR A 142 9.74 14.91 1.89
CA THR A 142 8.61 15.68 1.32
C THR A 142 7.85 14.83 0.29
N GLY A 143 6.52 14.72 0.40
CA GLY A 143 5.68 13.97 -0.56
C GLY A 143 5.00 12.74 0.04
N ALA A 144 5.31 11.53 -0.45
CA ALA A 144 4.71 10.25 -0.03
C ALA A 144 4.84 9.91 1.48
N GLY A 145 5.44 10.81 2.27
CA GLY A 145 5.63 10.73 3.70
C GLY A 145 4.35 10.50 4.51
N GLY A 146 3.15 10.89 4.05
CA GLY A 146 1.90 10.59 4.78
C GLY A 146 1.60 9.09 4.86
N ARG A 147 1.61 8.40 3.71
CA ARG A 147 1.40 6.95 3.62
C ARG A 147 2.57 6.16 4.23
N ALA A 148 3.79 6.65 4.05
CA ALA A 148 4.97 6.06 4.69
C ALA A 148 4.94 6.22 6.22
N ARG A 149 4.46 7.36 6.76
CA ARG A 149 4.23 7.54 8.20
C ARG A 149 3.20 6.56 8.71
N HIS A 150 2.04 6.45 8.06
CA HIS A 150 1.03 5.47 8.46
C HIS A 150 1.60 4.04 8.50
N ASN A 151 2.30 3.62 7.44
CA ASN A 151 2.93 2.31 7.39
C ASN A 151 4.07 2.16 8.42
N LEU A 152 4.77 3.23 8.77
CA LEU A 152 5.79 3.23 9.82
C LEU A 152 5.16 2.99 11.19
N ALA A 153 3.97 3.54 11.46
CA ALA A 153 3.23 3.24 12.68
C ALA A 153 2.85 1.75 12.76
N VAL A 154 2.39 1.17 11.64
CA VAL A 154 2.12 -0.27 11.52
C VAL A 154 3.40 -1.09 11.75
N ALA A 155 4.52 -0.67 11.18
CA ALA A 155 5.81 -1.33 11.35
C ALA A 155 6.28 -1.31 12.82
N TYR A 156 6.14 -0.16 13.50
CA TYR A 156 6.43 -0.04 14.93
C TYR A 156 5.53 -0.93 15.80
N ALA A 157 4.24 -0.99 15.51
CA ALA A 157 3.34 -1.91 16.21
C ALA A 157 3.76 -3.37 15.98
N ALA A 158 4.10 -3.75 14.75
CA ALA A 158 4.57 -5.09 14.40
C ALA A 158 5.94 -5.44 15.01
N SER A 159 6.79 -4.46 15.28
CA SER A 159 8.08 -4.66 15.98
C SER A 159 7.95 -4.63 17.51
N GLY A 160 6.75 -4.41 18.04
CA GLY A 160 6.49 -4.32 19.48
C GLY A 160 6.71 -2.94 20.10
N ASP A 161 7.01 -1.91 19.31
CA ASP A 161 7.20 -0.53 19.77
C ASP A 161 5.87 0.25 19.72
N ALA A 162 4.95 -0.12 20.61
CA ALA A 162 3.63 0.53 20.70
C ALA A 162 3.72 2.03 21.03
N THR A 163 4.78 2.47 21.70
CA THR A 163 5.00 3.87 22.07
C THR A 163 5.28 4.72 20.84
N ARG A 164 6.21 4.30 19.98
CA ARG A 164 6.48 5.00 18.73
C ARG A 164 5.31 4.92 17.75
N ALA A 165 4.62 3.79 17.68
CA ALA A 165 3.42 3.66 16.85
C ALA A 165 2.35 4.70 17.23
N ALA A 166 2.04 4.82 18.53
CA ALA A 166 1.05 5.77 19.01
C ALA A 166 1.50 7.22 18.87
N GLY A 167 2.79 7.52 19.09
CA GLY A 167 3.36 8.85 18.89
C GLY A 167 3.23 9.33 17.44
N LEU A 168 3.34 8.42 16.48
CA LEU A 168 3.23 8.75 15.05
C LEU A 168 1.78 9.05 14.62
N LEU A 169 0.80 8.37 15.23
CA LEU A 169 -0.64 8.52 14.92
C LEU A 169 -1.33 9.58 15.80
N ALA A 170 -0.65 10.06 16.85
CA ALA A 170 -1.16 11.06 17.80
C ALA A 170 -1.82 12.30 17.17
N PRO A 171 -1.28 12.90 16.09
CA PRO A 171 -1.90 14.07 15.45
C PRO A 171 -3.20 13.73 14.72
N GLU A 172 -3.32 12.50 14.21
CA GLU A 172 -4.50 12.01 13.47
C GLU A 172 -5.61 11.54 14.44
N LEU A 173 -5.22 11.06 15.62
CA LEU A 173 -6.14 10.56 16.65
C LEU A 173 -6.67 11.65 17.60
N GLY A 174 -6.21 12.89 17.46
CA GLY A 174 -6.70 14.05 18.23
C GLY A 174 -6.51 13.91 19.75
N GLY A 175 -5.37 14.34 20.29
CA GLY A 175 -5.15 14.55 21.73
C GLY A 175 -5.18 13.32 22.65
N GLY A 176 -5.69 12.16 22.19
CA GLY A 176 -5.84 10.92 22.96
C GLY A 176 -4.67 9.93 22.83
N ALA A 177 -3.50 10.39 22.37
CA ALA A 177 -2.37 9.52 22.02
C ALA A 177 -1.88 8.63 23.18
N THR A 178 -1.93 9.13 24.41
CA THR A 178 -1.60 8.37 25.62
C THR A 178 -2.67 7.32 25.95
N ALA A 179 -3.95 7.70 25.92
CA ALA A 179 -5.06 6.76 26.14
C ALA A 179 -5.13 5.67 25.05
N ALA A 180 -4.84 6.01 23.80
CA ALA A 180 -4.75 5.07 22.69
C ALA A 180 -3.52 4.15 22.83
N ALA A 181 -2.36 4.68 23.22
CA ALA A 181 -1.16 3.87 23.51
C ALA A 181 -1.39 2.92 24.68
N ASP A 182 -2.09 3.37 25.73
CA ASP A 182 -2.43 2.57 26.90
C ASP A 182 -3.44 1.47 26.55
N ALA A 183 -4.46 1.79 25.74
CA ALA A 183 -5.43 0.80 25.24
C ALA A 183 -4.77 -0.26 24.34
N TRP A 184 -3.83 0.15 23.48
CA TRP A 184 -3.05 -0.77 22.65
C TRP A 184 -2.10 -1.65 23.48
N ARG A 185 -1.41 -1.08 24.48
CA ARG A 185 -0.58 -1.84 25.42
C ARG A 185 -1.42 -2.85 26.21
N ALA A 186 -2.59 -2.45 26.70
CA ALA A 186 -3.50 -3.34 27.42
C ALA A 186 -4.03 -4.50 26.54
N ALA A 187 -4.34 -4.23 25.27
CA ALA A 187 -4.77 -5.26 24.32
C ALA A 187 -3.67 -6.28 23.99
N LEU A 188 -2.39 -5.91 24.11
CA LEU A 188 -1.23 -6.79 23.90
C LEU A 188 -0.80 -7.54 25.16
N ALA A 189 -1.02 -6.97 26.34
CA ALA A 189 -0.68 -7.57 27.64
C ALA A 189 -1.72 -8.60 28.14
N GLY A 190 -2.91 -8.64 27.53
CA GLY A 190 -3.96 -9.62 27.83
C GLY A 190 -3.79 -10.95 27.10
N SER A 191 -2.93 -11.82 27.62
CA SER A 191 -2.90 -13.27 27.35
C SER A 191 -2.40 -14.05 28.55
#